data_AF-A0A377J2E2-F1
#
_entry.id   AF-A0A377J2E2-F1
#
_cell.length_a   1.000
_cell.length_b   1.000
_cell.length_c   1.000
_cell.angle_alpha   90.00
_cell.angle_beta   90.00
_cell.angle_gamma   90.00
#
_symmetry.space_group_name_H-M   'P 1'
#
loop_
_entity.id
_entity.type
_entity.pdbx_description
1 polymer ?
#
loop_
_entity_poly.entity_id
_entity_poly.type
_entity_poly.pdbx_seq_one_letter_code
_entity_poly.pdbx_strand_id
1 'polypeptide(L)'
;MDCHALPCDKARNDSLDSTQLLESTFAYKAPDDYKFHCFGGQIFIQVDTERFTSHTRTMFDTEWNALEVVYYYPLPRTTPTKPKNLPTMLDIARLLSKSCRFVRVDLYSICGAIIVGELTMTPEGGTGHFTPNEWDKKLGDLWH
;
A
#
# COMPACT_ATOMS: atom_id res chain seq x y z
N MET A 1 -3.68 -21.74 3.68
CA MET A 1 -4.97 -21.42 4.32
C MET A 1 -5.70 -20.46 3.40
N ASP A 2 -6.27 -21.10 2.39
CA ASP A 2 -7.55 -20.90 1.72
C ASP A 2 -7.86 -19.54 1.08
N CYS A 3 -7.25 -19.35 -0.10
CA CYS A 3 -7.86 -18.57 -1.18
C CYS A 3 -9.28 -19.08 -1.42
N HIS A 4 -10.28 -18.28 -1.08
CA HIS A 4 -11.63 -18.48 -1.60
C HIS A 4 -11.60 -18.04 -3.07
N ALA A 5 -11.34 -19.02 -3.93
CA ALA A 5 -11.46 -18.89 -5.37
C ALA A 5 -12.89 -18.45 -5.71
N LEU A 6 -13.02 -17.39 -6.49
CA LEU A 6 -14.14 -17.31 -7.42
C LEU A 6 -13.69 -18.09 -8.67
N PRO A 7 -14.34 -19.20 -9.02
CA PRO A 7 -14.06 -19.91 -10.26
C PRO A 7 -14.41 -18.98 -11.42
N CYS A 8 -13.40 -18.59 -12.20
CA CYS A 8 -13.56 -17.91 -13.48
C CYS A 8 -14.03 -18.93 -14.53
N ASP A 9 -15.13 -19.64 -14.29
CA ASP A 9 -15.73 -20.59 -15.24
C ASP A 9 -17.15 -20.95 -14.78
N LYS A 10 -18.14 -20.15 -15.21
CA LYS A 10 -19.54 -20.55 -15.48
C LYS A 10 -20.38 -19.31 -15.82
N ALA A 11 -20.11 -18.70 -16.97
CA ALA A 11 -21.13 -17.92 -17.65
C ALA A 11 -21.96 -18.90 -18.50
N ARG A 12 -23.01 -19.49 -17.92
CA ARG A 12 -24.07 -20.15 -18.68
C ARG A 12 -25.35 -20.22 -17.86
N ASN A 13 -26.17 -19.21 -18.10
CA ASN A 13 -27.63 -19.22 -18.12
C ASN A 13 -28.35 -20.07 -17.04
N ASP A 14 -28.70 -19.43 -15.93
CA ASP A 14 -29.91 -19.72 -15.16
C ASP A 14 -30.34 -18.41 -14.48
N SER A 15 -31.65 -18.18 -14.41
CA SER A 15 -32.29 -16.97 -13.90
C SER A 15 -31.70 -16.53 -12.55
N LEU A 16 -31.09 -15.33 -12.51
CA LEU A 16 -30.55 -14.75 -11.30
C LEU A 16 -31.70 -14.43 -10.35
N ASP A 17 -31.83 -15.25 -9.30
CA ASP A 17 -32.70 -14.96 -8.16
C ASP A 17 -32.16 -13.73 -7.42
N SER A 18 -33.01 -12.73 -7.20
CA SER A 18 -32.67 -11.48 -6.51
C SER A 18 -32.05 -11.70 -5.11
N THR A 19 -32.30 -12.86 -4.51
CA THR A 19 -31.72 -13.28 -3.23
C THR A 19 -30.23 -13.66 -3.32
N GLN A 20 -29.74 -14.15 -4.48
CA GLN A 20 -28.32 -14.47 -4.69
C GLN A 20 -27.45 -13.20 -4.85
N LEU A 21 -28.01 -12.11 -5.36
CA LEU A 21 -27.31 -10.82 -5.43
C LEU A 21 -27.04 -10.27 -4.03
N LEU A 22 -27.91 -10.55 -3.07
CA LEU A 22 -27.77 -10.12 -1.67
C LEU A 22 -26.76 -10.97 -0.88
N GLU A 23 -26.63 -12.27 -1.17
CA GLU A 23 -25.59 -13.11 -0.55
C GLU A 23 -24.16 -12.79 -1.04
N SER A 24 -24.03 -12.10 -2.18
CA SER A 24 -22.74 -11.59 -2.68
C SER A 24 -22.24 -10.33 -1.96
N THR A 25 -22.96 -9.86 -0.92
CA THR A 25 -22.46 -8.84 0.02
C THR A 25 -21.38 -9.41 0.93
N PHE A 26 -20.33 -10.01 0.35
CA PHE A 26 -19.03 -10.03 1.01
C PHE A 26 -18.75 -8.59 1.43
N ALA A 27 -18.59 -8.36 2.73
CA ALA A 27 -18.18 -7.07 3.25
C ALA A 27 -16.90 -6.68 2.51
N TYR A 28 -17.05 -5.77 1.53
CA TYR A 28 -15.94 -5.36 0.70
C TYR A 28 -14.93 -4.67 1.60
N LYS A 29 -13.80 -5.34 1.83
CA LYS A 29 -12.66 -4.72 2.50
C LYS A 29 -11.79 -4.10 1.42
N ALA A 30 -11.58 -2.80 1.52
CA ALA A 30 -10.61 -2.13 0.68
C ALA A 30 -9.21 -2.75 0.89
N PRO A 31 -8.44 -2.97 -0.19
CA PRO A 31 -7.09 -3.50 -0.07
C PRO A 31 -6.20 -2.54 0.71
N ASP A 32 -5.23 -3.10 1.44
CA ASP A 32 -4.15 -2.31 2.03
C ASP A 32 -3.36 -1.61 0.92
N ASP A 33 -2.91 -0.39 1.20
CA ASP A 33 -2.28 0.48 0.23
C ASP A 33 -0.78 0.60 0.53
N TYR A 34 0.05 0.14 -0.40
CA TYR A 34 1.50 0.08 -0.25
C TYR A 34 2.14 1.21 -1.04
N LYS A 35 2.74 2.17 -0.35
CA LYS A 35 3.35 3.34 -0.97
C LYS A 35 4.85 3.35 -0.77
N PHE A 36 5.59 3.34 -1.86
CA PHE A 36 7.04 3.26 -1.87
C PHE A 36 7.60 4.65 -2.08
N HIS A 37 8.05 5.27 -0.99
CA HIS A 37 8.76 6.55 -1.03
C HIS A 37 10.18 6.31 -1.51
N CYS A 38 10.44 6.65 -2.77
CA CYS A 38 11.70 6.37 -3.46
C CYS A 38 12.53 7.66 -3.55
N PHE A 39 13.71 7.66 -2.94
CA PHE A 39 14.67 8.78 -2.89
C PHE A 39 15.99 8.38 -3.57
N GLY A 40 16.09 8.55 -4.90
CA GLY A 40 17.33 8.41 -5.70
C GLY A 40 18.13 7.10 -5.62
N GLY A 41 17.75 6.15 -4.77
CA GLY A 41 18.54 4.98 -4.38
C GLY A 41 18.09 4.34 -3.07
N GLN A 42 17.34 5.05 -2.22
CA GLN A 42 16.75 4.52 -1.00
C GLN A 42 15.23 4.45 -1.10
N ILE A 43 14.63 3.39 -0.56
CA ILE A 43 13.17 3.19 -0.57
C ILE A 43 12.69 2.97 0.85
N PHE A 44 11.62 3.67 1.22
CA PHE A 44 10.84 3.42 2.43
C PHE A 44 9.42 3.04 2.05
N ILE A 45 8.85 2.09 2.77
CA ILE A 45 7.52 1.56 2.48
C ILE A 45 6.56 2.13 3.51
N GLN A 46 5.50 2.76 3.04
CA GLN A 46 4.35 3.14 3.83
C GLN A 46 3.23 2.14 3.57
N VAL A 47 2.56 1.68 4.61
CA VAL A 47 1.36 0.85 4.50
C VAL A 47 0.21 1.57 5.17
N ASP A 48 -0.82 1.88 4.40
CA ASP A 48 -2.09 2.41 4.91
C ASP A 48 -3.09 1.26 5.00
N THR A 49 -3.63 1.02 6.19
CA THR A 49 -4.63 -0.03 6.45
C THR A 49 -5.93 0.60 6.94
N GLU A 50 -7.04 -0.10 6.74
CA GLU A 50 -8.37 0.31 7.25
C GLU A 50 -8.77 1.73 6.78
N ARG A 51 -8.39 2.10 5.54
CA ARG A 51 -8.48 3.47 4.99
C ARG A 51 -9.86 4.13 5.10
N PHE A 52 -10.93 3.35 5.02
CA PHE A 52 -12.31 3.84 5.06
C PHE A 52 -13.00 3.63 6.41
N THR A 53 -12.26 3.15 7.42
CA THR A 53 -12.77 2.89 8.78
C THR A 53 -11.85 3.57 9.79
N SER A 54 -10.85 2.85 10.32
CA SER A 54 -9.88 3.36 11.29
C SER A 54 -8.51 3.45 10.64
N HIS A 55 -8.34 4.43 9.75
CA HIS A 55 -7.12 4.59 8.96
C HIS A 55 -5.88 4.69 9.85
N THR A 56 -4.99 3.72 9.67
CA THR A 56 -3.69 3.67 10.33
C THR A 56 -2.57 3.58 9.31
N ARG A 57 -1.38 4.01 9.71
CA ARG A 57 -0.21 4.04 8.84
C ARG A 57 1.00 3.44 9.55
N THR A 58 1.82 2.70 8.82
CA THR A 58 3.11 2.21 9.32
C THR A 58 4.17 2.40 8.26
N MET A 59 5.36 2.85 8.68
CA MET A 59 6.53 2.99 7.82
C MET A 59 7.48 1.82 8.05
N PHE A 60 8.07 1.30 6.99
CA PHE A 60 9.02 0.19 6.99
C PHE A 60 10.24 0.50 6.12
N ASP A 61 11.35 -0.16 6.41
CA ASP A 61 12.43 -0.31 5.44
C ASP A 61 12.12 -1.41 4.39
N THR A 62 13.03 -1.62 3.44
CA THR A 62 12.86 -2.63 2.37
C THR A 62 12.93 -4.08 2.86
N GLU A 63 13.41 -4.32 4.08
CA GLU A 63 13.49 -5.65 4.68
C GLU A 63 12.21 -6.02 5.44
N TRP A 64 11.30 -5.06 5.61
CA TRP A 64 10.05 -5.14 6.39
C TRP A 64 10.25 -4.93 7.89
N ASN A 65 11.30 -4.22 8.30
CA ASN A 65 11.44 -3.77 9.68
C ASN A 65 10.62 -2.48 9.86
N ALA A 66 9.73 -2.46 10.85
CA ALA A 66 8.95 -1.27 11.17
C ALA A 66 9.87 -0.16 11.69
N LEU A 67 9.69 1.05 11.18
CA LEU A 67 10.44 2.22 11.60
C LEU A 67 9.77 2.86 12.80
N GLU A 68 10.57 3.37 13.74
CA GLU A 68 10.10 4.12 14.90
C GLU A 68 9.70 5.55 14.50
N VAL A 69 8.66 5.66 13.68
CA VAL A 69 8.10 6.92 13.20
C VAL A 69 6.59 6.84 13.00
N VAL A 70 5.89 7.88 13.42
CA VAL A 70 4.49 8.12 13.09
C VAL A 70 4.45 9.17 11.98
N TYR A 71 3.77 8.86 10.87
CA TYR A 71 3.62 9.77 9.75
C TYR A 71 2.13 10.11 9.55
N TYR A 72 1.70 11.30 9.95
CA TYR A 72 0.34 11.86 9.79
C TYR A 72 -0.84 11.09 10.44
N TYR A 73 -0.86 9.76 10.36
CA TYR A 73 -1.88 8.87 10.90
C TYR A 73 -1.33 8.00 12.05
N PRO A 74 -2.19 7.55 12.98
CA PRO A 74 -1.77 6.70 14.08
C PRO A 74 -1.26 5.33 13.62
N LEU A 75 -0.44 4.70 14.47
CA LEU A 75 0.00 3.31 14.27
C LEU A 75 -1.18 2.34 14.49
N PRO A 76 -1.23 1.22 13.74
CA PRO A 76 -2.19 0.15 13.99
C PRO A 76 -1.93 -0.56 15.32
N ARG A 77 -2.97 -1.22 15.85
CA ARG A 77 -2.83 -2.10 17.03
C ARG A 77 -1.95 -3.32 16.75
N THR A 78 -1.88 -3.75 15.49
CA THR A 78 -1.12 -4.91 15.03
C THR A 78 -0.34 -4.51 13.78
N THR A 79 0.95 -4.88 13.72
CA THR A 79 1.79 -4.61 12.55
C THR A 79 1.21 -5.26 11.28
N PRO A 80 1.12 -4.53 10.16
CA PRO A 80 0.69 -5.08 8.88
C PRO A 80 1.50 -6.31 8.44
N THR A 81 0.81 -7.28 7.84
CA THR A 81 1.46 -8.49 7.32
C THR A 81 2.28 -8.16 6.07
N LYS A 82 3.50 -8.71 5.99
CA LYS A 82 4.36 -8.60 4.79
C LYS A 82 3.69 -9.22 3.56
N PRO A 83 3.53 -8.49 2.45
CA PRO A 83 2.99 -9.06 1.23
C PRO A 83 4.01 -10.03 0.62
N LYS A 84 3.54 -11.19 0.15
CA LYS A 84 4.41 -12.25 -0.40
C LYS A 84 5.18 -11.81 -1.64
N ASN A 85 4.59 -10.90 -2.41
CA ASN A 85 5.13 -10.33 -3.64
C ASN A 85 5.90 -9.01 -3.40
N LEU A 86 6.28 -8.69 -2.16
CA LEU A 86 7.09 -7.50 -1.84
C LEU A 86 8.34 -7.34 -2.73
N PRO A 87 9.14 -8.40 -3.00
CA PRO A 87 10.32 -8.24 -3.85
C PRO A 87 9.99 -7.67 -5.23
N THR A 88 8.90 -8.15 -5.85
CA THR A 88 8.43 -7.66 -7.15
C THR A 88 7.88 -6.23 -7.05
N MET A 89 7.19 -5.89 -5.96
CA MET A 89 6.72 -4.51 -5.73
C MET A 89 7.89 -3.53 -5.61
N LEU A 90 8.97 -3.91 -4.93
CA LEU A 90 10.20 -3.12 -4.83
C LEU A 90 10.86 -2.91 -6.20
N ASP A 91 10.91 -3.95 -7.04
CA ASP A 91 11.47 -3.84 -8.38
C ASP A 91 10.66 -2.90 -9.28
N ILE A 92 9.33 -2.96 -9.18
CA ILE A 92 8.42 -2.02 -9.88
C ILE A 92 8.66 -0.59 -9.37
N ALA A 93 8.73 -0.39 -8.05
CA ALA A 93 9.00 0.93 -7.48
C ALA A 93 10.35 1.51 -7.94
N ARG A 94 11.42 0.68 -7.98
CA ARG A 94 12.74 1.08 -8.50
C ARG A 94 12.68 1.46 -9.98
N LEU A 95 11.98 0.67 -10.79
CA LEU A 95 11.87 0.92 -12.22
C LEU A 95 11.15 2.25 -12.49
N LEU A 96 10.03 2.48 -11.81
CA LEU A 96 9.20 3.68 -11.99
C LEU A 96 9.84 4.95 -11.41
N SER A 97 10.72 4.81 -10.42
CA SER A 97 11.42 5.94 -9.78
C SER A 97 12.75 6.31 -10.41
N LYS A 98 13.25 5.54 -11.39
CA LYS A 98 14.62 5.64 -11.93
C LYS A 98 15.05 7.05 -12.36
N SER A 99 14.14 7.87 -12.85
CA SER A 99 14.43 9.23 -13.33
C SER A 99 14.02 10.34 -12.36
N CYS A 100 13.62 9.99 -11.13
CA CYS A 100 13.11 10.92 -10.14
C CYS A 100 14.07 11.03 -8.96
N ARG A 101 14.37 12.26 -8.51
CA ARG A 101 15.08 12.48 -7.24
C ARG A 101 14.27 11.95 -6.06
N PHE A 102 12.97 12.22 -6.12
CA PHE A 102 11.98 11.65 -5.22
C PHE A 102 10.70 11.35 -6.00
N VAL A 103 10.07 10.22 -5.71
CA VAL A 103 8.67 9.93 -6.08
C VAL A 103 8.11 8.89 -5.12
N ARG A 104 6.85 9.06 -4.71
CA ARG A 104 6.09 8.01 -4.03
C ARG A 104 5.35 7.18 -5.08
N VAL A 105 5.58 5.87 -5.11
CA VAL A 105 4.92 4.91 -6.00
C VAL A 105 3.87 4.14 -5.22
N ASP A 106 2.61 4.29 -5.56
CA ASP A 106 1.51 3.59 -4.88
C ASP A 106 1.19 2.29 -5.62
N LEU A 107 1.22 1.17 -4.90
CA LEU A 107 0.97 -0.17 -5.41
C LEU A 107 -0.08 -0.89 -4.55
N TYR A 108 -0.87 -1.73 -5.20
CA TYR A 108 -1.77 -2.68 -4.54
C TYR A 108 -1.28 -4.10 -4.78
N SER A 109 -1.44 -4.97 -3.78
CA SER A 109 -1.27 -6.42 -3.93
C SER A 109 -2.62 -7.11 -3.72
N ILE A 110 -3.27 -7.52 -4.82
CA ILE A 110 -4.61 -8.11 -4.81
C ILE A 110 -4.52 -9.50 -5.43
N CYS A 111 -4.82 -10.54 -4.64
CA CYS A 111 -4.77 -11.93 -5.10
C CYS A 111 -3.45 -12.31 -5.81
N GLY A 112 -2.33 -11.74 -5.38
CA GLY A 112 -1.00 -11.95 -5.96
C GLY A 112 -0.69 -11.06 -7.18
N ALA A 113 -1.69 -10.41 -7.78
CA ALA A 113 -1.47 -9.40 -8.82
C ALA A 113 -1.02 -8.08 -8.19
N ILE A 114 -0.12 -7.37 -8.88
CA ILE A 114 0.35 -6.04 -8.49
C ILE A 114 -0.30 -5.02 -9.43
N ILE A 115 -0.94 -4.01 -8.86
CA ILE A 115 -1.58 -2.91 -9.61
C ILE A 115 -0.88 -1.61 -9.23
N VAL A 116 -0.48 -0.83 -10.24
CA VAL A 116 0.05 0.52 -10.04
C VAL A 116 -1.13 1.49 -9.85
N GLY A 117 -1.13 2.23 -8.74
CA GLY A 117 -2.14 3.22 -8.42
C GLY A 117 -1.75 4.61 -8.91
N GLU A 118 -0.77 5.22 -8.25
CA GLU A 118 -0.39 6.63 -8.44
C GLU A 118 1.13 6.81 -8.35
N LEU A 119 1.65 7.81 -9.07
CA LEU A 119 2.99 8.37 -8.85
C LEU A 119 2.85 9.78 -8.29
N THR A 120 3.31 10.00 -7.06
CA THR A 120 3.15 11.29 -6.35
C THR A 120 4.49 11.94 -6.05
N MET A 121 4.68 13.17 -6.53
CA MET A 121 5.90 13.96 -6.26
C MET A 121 5.81 14.73 -4.94
N THR A 122 4.60 15.05 -4.47
CA THR A 122 4.35 15.82 -3.25
C THR A 122 3.28 15.15 -2.38
N PRO A 123 3.60 14.04 -1.68
CA PRO A 123 2.68 13.38 -0.76
C PRO A 123 2.12 14.34 0.28
N GLU A 124 0.85 14.18 0.64
CA GLU A 124 0.16 15.02 1.63
C GLU A 124 0.26 16.53 1.32
N GLY A 125 0.34 16.90 0.03
CA GLY A 125 0.54 18.29 -0.38
C GLY A 125 1.87 18.90 0.05
N GLY A 126 2.85 18.09 0.43
CA GLY A 126 4.12 18.54 1.01
C GLY A 126 4.03 18.96 2.48
N THR A 127 2.92 18.70 3.16
CA THR A 127 2.69 19.11 4.57
C THR A 127 2.54 17.93 5.53
N GLY A 128 2.95 16.73 5.11
CA GLY A 128 2.87 15.54 5.96
C GLY A 128 3.77 15.66 7.20
N HIS A 129 3.23 15.40 8.38
CA HIS A 129 3.92 15.57 9.65
C HIS A 129 4.51 14.24 10.16
N PHE A 130 5.75 14.27 10.61
CA PHE A 130 6.46 13.13 11.19
C PHE A 130 6.71 13.31 12.68
N THR A 131 6.49 12.25 13.46
CA THR A 131 6.86 12.18 14.87
C THR A 131 7.77 10.96 15.09
N PRO A 132 9.03 11.14 15.55
CA PRO A 132 9.66 12.42 15.90
C PRO A 132 10.02 13.28 14.67
N ASN A 133 10.07 14.60 14.86
CA ASN A 133 10.31 15.59 13.78
C ASN A 133 11.64 15.39 13.03
N GLU A 134 12.61 14.69 13.61
CA GLU A 134 13.90 14.40 12.95
C GLU A 134 13.74 13.58 11.65
N TRP A 135 12.65 12.82 11.52
CA TRP A 135 12.37 12.05 10.31
C TRP A 135 12.08 12.94 9.10
N ASP A 136 11.47 14.11 9.31
CA ASP A 136 11.22 15.08 8.25
C ASP A 136 12.54 15.52 7.60
N LYS A 137 13.51 15.93 8.43
CA LYS A 137 14.85 16.29 7.96
C LYS A 137 15.57 15.09 7.33
N LYS A 138 15.52 13.92 7.98
CA LYS A 138 16.20 12.70 7.51
C LYS A 138 15.75 12.31 6.11
N LEU A 139 14.45 12.35 5.82
CA LEU A 139 13.92 12.06 4.49
C LEU A 139 14.20 13.20 3.50
N GLY A 140 14.08 14.46 3.96
CA GLY A 140 14.41 15.62 3.14
C GLY A 140 15.86 15.64 2.64
N ASP A 141 16.82 15.25 3.47
CA ASP A 141 18.24 15.17 3.10
C ASP A 141 18.51 14.14 1.97
N LEU A 142 17.63 13.15 1.81
CA LEU A 142 17.72 12.15 0.73
C LEU A 142 17.18 12.67 -0.62
N TRP A 143 16.50 13.82 -0.64
CA TRP A 143 15.93 14.40 -1.84
C TRP A 143 16.94 15.31 -2.57
N HIS A 144 17.88 14.72 -3.31
CA HIS A 144 18.92 15.43 -4.08
C HIS A 144 19.10 14.91 -5.51
#